data_AF-A0A932EL88-F1
#
_entry.id   AF-A0A932EL88-F1
#
_cell.length_a   1.000
_cell.length_b   1.000
_cell.length_c   1.000
_cell.angle_alpha   90.00
_cell.angle_beta   90.00
_cell.angle_gamma   90.00
#
_symmetry.space_group_name_H-M   'P 1'
#
loop_
_entity.id
_entity.type
_entity.pdbx_description
1 polymer ?
#
loop_
_entity_poly.entity_id
_entity_poly.type
_entity_poly.pdbx_seq_one_letter_code
_entity_poly.pdbx_strand_id
1 'polypeptide(L)'
;MIKINDEITMVGMAELRHEIPSLSKNLKFKTVIITKRGKPVAVLEEFGQYEEKKDIIDTFEDVVLGYMAKERHQNSKESDYLPSSLAAKKLGIK
;
A
#
# COMPACT_ATOMS: atom_id res chain seq x y z
N MET A 1 4.51 -20.41 17.16
CA MET A 1 5.33 -19.41 16.43
C MET A 1 6.52 -20.08 15.72
N ILE A 2 6.77 -19.72 14.46
CA ILE A 2 7.88 -20.25 13.63
C ILE A 2 8.67 -19.06 13.09
N LYS A 3 9.98 -18.98 13.33
CA LYS A 3 10.84 -18.01 12.64
C LYS A 3 11.19 -18.55 11.26
N ILE A 4 10.89 -17.78 10.22
CA ILE A 4 11.27 -18.14 8.85
C ILE A 4 12.69 -17.65 8.58
N ASN A 5 12.98 -16.41 8.97
CA ASN A 5 14.32 -15.83 9.01
C ASN A 5 14.39 -14.78 10.12
N ASP A 6 15.46 -13.99 10.18
CA ASP A 6 15.63 -12.98 11.23
C ASP A 6 14.62 -11.82 11.14
N GLU A 7 14.01 -11.59 9.99
CA GLU A 7 13.08 -10.49 9.72
C GLU A 7 11.62 -10.96 9.70
N ILE A 8 11.36 -12.24 9.46
CA ILE A 8 10.02 -12.79 9.22
C ILE A 8 9.70 -13.87 10.23
N THR A 9 8.59 -13.67 10.93
CA THR A 9 8.04 -14.64 11.89
C THR A 9 6.63 -15.02 11.49
N MET A 10 6.28 -16.30 11.59
CA MET A 10 4.94 -16.81 11.33
C MET A 10 4.26 -17.23 12.64
N VAL A 11 3.02 -16.81 12.83
CA VAL A 11 2.24 -17.06 14.06
C VAL A 11 0.86 -17.58 13.71
N GLY A 12 0.39 -18.58 14.44
CA GLY A 12 -0.99 -19.05 14.33
C GLY A 12 -1.96 -18.06 14.99
N MET A 13 -3.12 -17.82 14.37
CA MET A 13 -4.13 -16.90 14.91
C MET A 13 -4.59 -17.27 16.33
N ALA A 14 -4.59 -18.56 16.67
CA ALA A 14 -4.93 -19.03 18.03
C ALA A 14 -3.87 -18.66 19.07
N GLU A 15 -2.60 -18.58 18.67
CA GLU A 15 -1.46 -18.24 19.53
C GLU A 15 -1.26 -16.73 19.67
N LEU A 16 -1.79 -15.96 18.72
CA LEU A 16 -1.55 -14.51 18.60
C LEU A 16 -1.83 -13.74 19.89
N ARG A 17 -2.93 -14.05 20.60
CA ARG A 17 -3.29 -13.37 21.85
C ARG A 17 -2.21 -13.52 22.93
N HIS A 18 -1.55 -14.67 22.99
CA HIS A 18 -0.48 -14.93 23.94
C HIS A 18 0.84 -14.28 23.49
N GLU A 19 1.11 -14.26 22.19
CA GLU A 19 2.37 -13.79 21.62
C GLU A 19 2.44 -12.27 21.39
N ILE A 20 1.33 -11.55 21.35
CA ILE A 20 1.31 -10.09 21.09
C ILE A 20 2.33 -9.29 21.93
N PRO A 21 2.46 -9.50 23.26
CA PRO A 21 3.43 -8.76 24.07
C PRO A 21 4.89 -9.05 23.72
N SER A 22 5.21 -10.25 23.23
CA SER A 22 6.56 -10.63 22.80
C SER A 22 6.86 -10.09 21.40
N LEU A 23 5.85 -10.11 20.53
CA LEU A 23 5.92 -9.60 19.16
C LEU A 23 6.05 -8.07 19.15
N SER A 24 5.30 -7.33 19.96
CA SER A 24 5.35 -5.86 20.00
C SER A 24 6.73 -5.30 20.38
N LYS A 25 7.49 -6.01 21.23
CA LYS A 25 8.87 -5.64 21.60
C LYS A 25 9.86 -5.83 20.44
N ASN A 26 9.57 -6.76 19.53
CA ASN A 26 10.47 -7.16 18.44
C ASN A 26 9.99 -6.67 17.06
N LEU A 27 8.79 -6.09 16.97
CA LEU A 27 8.14 -5.73 15.71
C LEU A 27 8.85 -4.60 14.97
N LYS A 28 9.65 -3.77 15.66
CA LYS A 28 10.30 -2.58 15.10
C LYS A 28 11.06 -2.83 13.80
N PHE A 29 11.50 -4.06 13.56
CA PHE A 29 12.24 -4.45 12.35
C PHE A 29 11.78 -5.78 11.77
N LYS A 30 10.57 -6.26 12.11
CA LYS A 30 10.14 -7.61 11.76
C LYS A 30 8.72 -7.65 11.23
N THR A 31 8.54 -8.41 10.17
CA THR A 31 7.25 -8.76 9.60
C THR A 31 6.72 -10.02 10.27
N VAL A 32 5.46 -9.97 10.71
CA VAL A 32 4.77 -11.11 11.34
C VAL A 32 3.63 -11.56 10.44
N ILE A 33 3.72 -12.78 9.92
CA ILE A 33 2.68 -13.40 9.10
C ILE A 33 1.72 -14.17 10.03
N ILE A 34 0.46 -13.75 10.05
CA ILE A 34 -0.60 -14.43 10.81
C ILE A 34 -1.25 -15.49 9.92
N THR A 35 -1.37 -16.70 10.45
CA THR A 35 -1.98 -17.83 9.75
C THR A 35 -3.23 -18.36 10.45
N LYS A 36 -4.22 -18.81 9.67
CA LYS A 36 -5.40 -19.52 10.17
C LYS A 36 -5.53 -20.84 9.42
N ARG A 37 -5.47 -21.97 10.15
CA ARG A 37 -5.48 -23.32 9.57
C ARG A 37 -4.40 -23.50 8.48
N GLY A 38 -3.19 -23.01 8.75
CA GLY A 38 -2.04 -23.09 7.84
C GLY A 38 -2.05 -22.11 6.67
N LYS A 39 -3.08 -21.28 6.51
CA LYS A 39 -3.15 -20.27 5.44
C LYS A 39 -2.81 -18.87 5.98
N PRO A 40 -1.97 -18.08 5.33
CA PRO A 40 -1.73 -16.68 5.71
C PRO A 40 -3.01 -15.87 5.52
N VAL A 41 -3.35 -15.03 6.50
CA VAL A 41 -4.57 -14.23 6.52
C VAL A 41 -4.35 -12.76 6.83
N ALA A 42 -3.20 -12.43 7.43
CA ALA A 42 -2.83 -11.06 7.75
C ALA A 42 -1.32 -10.93 7.90
N VAL A 43 -0.83 -9.70 7.76
CA VAL A 43 0.56 -9.31 8.02
C VAL A 43 0.53 -8.21 9.09
N LEU A 44 1.41 -8.33 10.07
CA LEU A 44 1.69 -7.33 11.09
C LEU A 44 3.10 -6.82 10.82
N GLU A 45 3.22 -5.51 10.72
CA GLU A 45 4.50 -4.84 10.48
C GLU A 45 4.54 -3.52 11.26
N GLU A 46 5.73 -2.96 11.38
CA GLU A 46 5.92 -1.64 11.97
C GLU A 46 5.33 -0.58 11.03
N PHE A 47 4.60 0.37 11.60
CA PHE A 47 3.82 1.33 10.83
C PHE A 47 4.70 2.28 10.00
N GLY A 48 5.83 2.74 10.54
CA GLY A 48 6.81 3.55 9.81
C GLY A 48 7.35 2.83 8.57
N GLN A 49 7.75 1.56 8.70
CA GLN A 49 8.20 0.75 7.55
C GLN A 49 7.12 0.57 6.49
N TYR A 50 5.86 0.44 6.91
CA TYR A 50 4.73 0.39 5.98
C TYR A 50 4.59 1.72 5.22
N GLU A 51 4.60 2.85 5.93
CA GLU A 51 4.48 4.17 5.30
C GLU A 51 5.67 4.47 4.37
N GLU A 52 6.90 4.13 4.75
CA GLU A 52 8.08 4.29 3.87
C GLU A 52 7.92 3.51 2.55
N LYS A 53 7.47 2.26 2.60
CA LYS A 53 7.22 1.46 1.38
C LYS A 53 6.09 2.04 0.55
N LYS A 54 5.02 2.50 1.21
CA LYS A 54 3.88 3.13 0.55
C LYS A 54 4.32 4.41 -0.17
N ASP A 55 5.06 5.29 0.48
CA ASP A 55 5.54 6.54 -0.10
C ASP A 55 6.43 6.31 -1.33
N ILE A 56 7.26 5.27 -1.31
CA ILE A 56 8.08 4.88 -2.47
C ILE A 56 7.20 4.44 -3.65
N ILE A 57 6.17 3.63 -3.39
CA ILE A 57 5.25 3.13 -4.42
C ILE A 57 4.43 4.31 -4.99
N ASP A 58 3.88 5.15 -4.12
CA ASP A 58 3.09 6.33 -4.50
C ASP A 58 3.93 7.29 -5.35
N THR A 59 5.18 7.55 -4.94
CA THR A 59 6.10 8.40 -5.71
C THR A 59 6.42 7.79 -7.07
N PHE A 60 6.65 6.48 -7.14
CA PHE A 60 6.90 5.79 -8.40
C PHE A 60 5.68 5.88 -9.33
N GLU A 61 4.48 5.67 -8.80
CA GLU A 61 3.23 5.81 -9.54
C GLU A 61 3.06 7.22 -10.08
N ASP A 62 3.23 8.25 -9.24
CA ASP A 62 3.12 9.65 -9.63
C ASP A 62 4.10 10.01 -10.75
N VAL A 63 5.34 9.52 -10.68
CA VAL A 63 6.35 9.75 -11.71
C VAL A 63 5.92 9.12 -13.04
N VAL A 64 5.52 7.84 -13.03
CA VAL A 64 5.10 7.12 -14.23
C VAL A 64 3.86 7.77 -14.85
N LEU A 65 2.82 7.99 -14.04
CA LEU A 65 1.59 8.62 -14.49
C LEU A 65 1.81 10.06 -14.96
N GLY A 66 2.72 10.78 -14.32
CA GLY A 66 3.16 12.12 -14.71
C GLY A 66 3.80 12.15 -16.10
N TYR A 67 4.71 11.22 -16.40
CA TYR A 67 5.29 11.10 -17.74
C TYR A 67 4.23 10.74 -18.79
N MET A 68 3.33 9.80 -18.48
CA MET A 68 2.23 9.45 -19.39
C MET A 68 1.26 10.62 -19.61
N ALA A 69 1.00 11.42 -18.58
CA ALA A 69 0.18 12.62 -18.70
C ALA A 69 0.86 13.68 -19.58
N LYS A 70 2.17 13.88 -19.40
CA LYS A 70 2.97 14.78 -20.23
C LYS A 70 2.95 14.37 -21.70
N GLU A 71 3.16 13.08 -21.99
CA GLU A 71 3.11 12.56 -23.36
C GLU A 71 1.72 12.75 -23.99
N ARG A 72 0.65 12.46 -23.23
CA ARG A 72 -0.74 12.71 -23.69
C ARG A 72 -0.96 14.19 -24.01
N HIS A 73 -0.50 15.09 -23.14
CA HIS A 73 -0.64 16.52 -23.36
C HIS A 73 0.10 16.99 -24.62
N GLN A 74 1.35 16.55 -24.80
CA GLN A 74 2.16 16.92 -25.97
C GLN A 74 1.54 16.47 -27.30
N ASN A 75 0.76 15.39 -27.30
CA ASN A 75 0.12 14.84 -28.48
C ASN A 75 -1.36 15.25 -28.65
N SER A 76 -1.88 16.09 -27.76
CA SER A 76 -3.28 16.51 -27.76
C SER A 76 -3.52 17.85 -28.48
N LYS A 77 -4.74 18.05 -28.96
CA LYS A 77 -5.22 19.27 -29.62
C LYS A 77 -6.31 19.92 -28.77
N GLU A 78 -6.58 21.20 -28.98
CA GLU A 78 -7.68 21.90 -28.29
C GLU A 78 -9.03 21.16 -28.39
N SER A 79 -9.31 20.53 -29.52
CA SER A 79 -10.54 19.75 -29.75
C SER A 79 -10.68 18.51 -28.85
N ASP A 80 -9.58 18.03 -28.27
CA ASP A 80 -9.58 16.88 -27.37
C ASP A 80 -9.97 17.28 -25.94
N TYR A 81 -10.00 18.58 -25.65
CA TYR A 81 -10.37 19.15 -24.37
C TYR A 81 -11.84 19.57 -24.35
N LEU A 82 -12.42 19.56 -23.16
CA LEU A 82 -13.75 20.12 -22.91
C LEU A 82 -13.66 21.28 -21.92
N PRO A 83 -14.50 22.33 -22.08
CA PRO A 83 -14.57 23.42 -21.11
C PRO A 83 -14.90 22.91 -19.70
N SER A 84 -14.31 23.53 -18.68
CA SER A 84 -14.49 23.16 -17.27
C SER A 84 -15.96 23.17 -16.85
N SER A 85 -16.77 24.09 -17.36
CA SER A 85 -18.21 24.16 -17.12
C SER A 85 -18.97 22.94 -17.65
N LEU A 86 -18.59 22.43 -18.83
CA LEU A 86 -19.16 21.23 -19.41
C LEU A 86 -18.71 19.98 -18.63
N ALA A 87 -17.45 19.96 -18.20
CA ALA A 87 -16.89 18.88 -17.37
C ALA A 87 -17.64 18.77 -16.03
N ALA A 88 -17.80 19.89 -15.32
CA ALA A 88 -18.51 19.97 -14.05
C ALA A 88 -19.96 19.47 -14.18
N LYS A 89 -20.67 19.91 -15.23
CA LYS A 89 -22.03 19.44 -15.53
C LYS A 89 -22.09 17.93 -15.77
N LYS A 90 -21.13 17.35 -16.51
CA LYS A 90 -21.07 15.91 -16.76
C LYS A 90 -20.76 15.10 -15.50
N LEU A 91 -19.97 15.65 -14.59
CA LEU A 91 -19.58 15.02 -13.33
C LEU A 91 -20.60 15.27 -12.20
N GLY A 92 -21.67 16.02 -12.45
CA GLY A 92 -22.67 16.35 -11.44
C GLY A 92 -22.19 17.32 -10.36
N ILE A 93 -21.11 18.06 -10.63
CA ILE A 93 -20.54 19.08 -9.75
C ILE A 93 -21.25 20.40 -10.09
N LYS A 94 -22.02 20.94 -9.13
CA LYS A 94 -22.69 22.25 -9.25
C LYS A 94 -21.76 23.39 -8.90
#